data_AF-J1I8H1-F1
#
_entry.id   AF-J1I8H1-F1
#
_cell.length_a   1.000
_cell.length_b   1.000
_cell.length_c   1.000
_cell.angle_alpha   90.00
_cell.angle_beta   90.00
_cell.angle_gamma   90.00
#
_symmetry.space_group_name_H-M   'P 1'
#
loop_
_entity.id
_entity.type
_entity.pdbx_description
1 polymer ?
#
loop_
_entity_poly.entity_id
_entity_poly.type
_entity_poly.pdbx_seq_one_letter_code
_entity_poly.pdbx_strand_id
1 'polypeptide(L)'
;MSASLAVLFSNYQLYTHQLIQLRWQAKSLSPWIWAPKLAKFALEAEREKDLLLDIMLADGQLPPASKSAHQRLANIPDLQGVKKTLPKILLRLRENSQLILGQIESWAKEQPQEKKWAKLKVALEERLLELEVGPKRQELSA
;
A
#
# COMPACT_ATOMS: atom_id res chain seq x y z
N MET A 1 -8.44 19.49 6.06
CA MET A 1 -7.25 19.64 5.19
C MET A 1 -7.25 18.46 4.24
N SER A 2 -7.50 18.66 2.95
CA SER A 2 -7.37 17.57 1.97
C SER A 2 -5.89 17.19 1.87
N ALA A 3 -5.57 15.92 2.09
CA ALA A 3 -4.20 15.43 1.93
C ALA A 3 -3.84 15.52 0.44
N SER A 4 -2.78 16.23 0.08
CA SER A 4 -2.40 16.44 -1.33
C SER A 4 -2.15 15.11 -2.06
N LEU A 5 -2.35 15.08 -3.38
CA LEU A 5 -2.04 13.90 -4.20
C LEU A 5 -0.58 13.46 -4.03
N ALA A 6 0.33 14.40 -3.78
CA ALA A 6 1.72 14.12 -3.48
C ALA A 6 1.91 13.29 -2.18
N VAL A 7 1.06 13.48 -1.17
CA VAL A 7 1.05 12.65 0.04
C VAL A 7 0.58 11.23 -0.27
N LEU A 8 -0.54 11.10 -0.99
CA LEU A 8 -1.07 9.78 -1.37
C LEU A 8 -0.08 9.00 -2.25
N PHE A 9 0.53 9.68 -3.22
CA PHE A 9 1.58 9.10 -4.06
C PHE A 9 2.80 8.67 -3.24
N SER A 10 3.21 9.49 -2.26
CA SER A 10 4.32 9.15 -1.36
C SER A 10 3.99 7.98 -0.43
N ASN A 11 2.75 7.87 0.01
CA ASN A 11 2.27 6.70 0.76
C ASN A 11 2.36 5.44 -0.08
N TYR A 12 1.91 5.48 -1.34
CA TYR A 12 2.06 4.36 -2.26
C TYR A 12 3.51 3.98 -2.50
N GLN A 13 4.40 4.97 -2.66
CA GLN A 13 5.83 4.73 -2.79
C GLN A 13 6.42 4.00 -1.56
N LEU A 14 6.09 4.46 -0.35
CA LEU A 14 6.55 3.83 0.89
C LEU A 14 5.92 2.45 1.08
N TYR A 15 4.62 2.32 0.86
CA TYR A 15 3.86 1.09 1.00
C TYR A 15 4.38 -0.01 0.06
N THR A 16 4.69 0.34 -1.18
CA THR A 16 5.22 -0.62 -2.16
C THR A 16 6.61 -1.09 -1.77
N HIS A 17 7.48 -0.19 -1.32
CA HIS A 17 8.79 -0.53 -0.78
C HIS A 17 8.67 -1.49 0.41
N GLN A 18 7.72 -1.23 1.32
CA GLN A 18 7.43 -2.09 2.47
C GLN A 18 6.98 -3.49 2.03
N LEU A 19 6.05 -3.61 1.09
CA LEU A 19 5.61 -4.91 0.56
C LEU A 19 6.77 -5.73 -0.01
N ILE A 20 7.68 -5.09 -0.75
CA ILE A 20 8.89 -5.73 -1.29
C ILE A 20 9.80 -6.21 -0.15
N GLN A 21 10.08 -5.37 0.85
CA GLN A 21 10.90 -5.77 2.00
C GLN A 21 10.28 -6.93 2.77
N LEU A 22 8.97 -6.90 2.98
CA LEU A 22 8.25 -7.94 3.69
C LEU A 22 8.21 -9.25 2.92
N ARG A 23 8.08 -9.20 1.58
CA ARG A 23 8.21 -10.40 0.74
C ARG A 23 9.52 -11.14 1.04
N TRP A 24 10.64 -10.41 1.15
CA TRP A 24 11.93 -11.02 1.48
C TRP A 24 11.95 -11.63 2.89
N GLN A 25 11.34 -10.98 3.87
CA GLN A 25 11.20 -11.53 5.23
C GLN A 25 10.27 -12.75 5.28
N ALA A 26 9.20 -12.74 4.49
CA ALA A 26 8.24 -13.84 4.42
C ALA A 26 8.84 -15.09 3.76
N LYS A 27 9.90 -14.98 2.93
CA LYS A 27 10.60 -16.15 2.39
C LYS A 27 11.14 -17.08 3.48
N SER A 28 11.46 -16.56 4.67
CA SER A 28 11.90 -17.39 5.80
C SER A 28 10.78 -17.78 6.77
N LEU A 29 9.62 -17.13 6.72
CA LEU A 29 8.53 -17.32 7.70
C LEU A 29 7.30 -18.04 7.12
N SER A 30 7.06 -17.89 5.82
CA SER A 30 5.94 -18.48 5.08
C SER A 30 6.23 -18.38 3.56
N PRO A 31 7.22 -19.16 3.07
CA PRO A 31 7.72 -19.06 1.69
C PRO A 31 6.68 -19.37 0.61
N TRP A 32 5.71 -20.23 0.92
CA TRP A 32 4.76 -20.76 -0.06
C TRP A 32 3.41 -20.05 -0.10
N ILE A 33 3.09 -19.26 0.94
CA ILE A 33 1.77 -18.65 1.08
C ILE A 33 1.90 -17.13 1.12
N TRP A 34 2.61 -16.59 2.11
CA TRP A 34 2.68 -15.14 2.26
C TRP A 34 3.74 -14.48 1.38
N ALA A 35 4.88 -15.14 1.10
CA ALA A 35 5.86 -14.55 0.20
C ALA A 35 5.30 -14.33 -1.23
N PRO A 36 4.55 -15.27 -1.84
CA PRO A 36 3.89 -15.03 -3.13
C PRO A 36 2.79 -13.97 -3.06
N LYS A 37 1.95 -13.96 -2.01
CA LYS A 37 0.92 -12.94 -1.81
C LYS A 37 1.51 -11.53 -1.69
N LEU A 38 2.55 -11.36 -0.89
CA LEU A 38 3.24 -10.07 -0.73
C LEU A 38 3.91 -9.63 -2.04
N ALA A 39 4.37 -10.57 -2.87
CA ALA A 39 4.87 -10.25 -4.21
C ALA A 39 3.76 -9.76 -5.14
N LYS A 40 2.60 -10.42 -5.13
CA LYS A 40 1.39 -10.00 -5.85
C LYS A 40 0.97 -8.60 -5.42
N PHE A 41 0.86 -8.35 -4.11
CA PHE A 41 0.50 -7.03 -3.58
C PHE A 41 1.49 -5.94 -3.98
N ALA A 42 2.80 -6.22 -3.96
CA ALA A 42 3.80 -5.25 -4.39
C ALA A 42 3.62 -4.86 -5.86
N LEU A 43 3.33 -5.83 -6.73
CA LEU A 43 3.08 -5.59 -8.15
C LEU A 43 1.81 -4.76 -8.37
N GLU A 44 0.74 -5.07 -7.64
CA GLU A 44 -0.50 -4.30 -7.69
C GLU A 44 -0.31 -2.87 -7.18
N ALA A 45 0.43 -2.68 -6.09
CA ALA A 45 0.72 -1.36 -5.54
C ALA A 45 1.56 -0.51 -6.51
N GLU A 46 2.50 -1.09 -7.27
CA GLU A 46 3.18 -0.37 -8.36
C GLU A 46 2.18 0.07 -9.45
N ARG A 47 1.27 -0.81 -9.89
CA ARG A 47 0.25 -0.47 -10.90
C ARG A 47 -0.72 0.61 -10.42
N GLU A 48 -1.11 0.55 -9.14
CA GLU A 48 -1.94 1.58 -8.50
C GLU A 48 -1.20 2.92 -8.43
N LYS A 49 0.12 2.91 -8.16
CA LYS A 49 0.95 4.11 -8.20
C LYS A 49 1.03 4.71 -9.60
N ASP A 50 1.10 3.89 -10.65
CA ASP A 50 1.06 4.38 -12.04
C ASP A 50 -0.30 5.04 -12.35
N LEU A 51 -1.41 4.47 -11.90
CA LEU A 51 -2.73 5.10 -12.03
C LEU A 51 -2.79 6.45 -11.30
N LEU A 52 -2.20 6.54 -10.11
CA LEU A 52 -2.09 7.79 -9.37
C LEU A 52 -1.22 8.82 -10.11
N LEU A 53 -0.13 8.39 -10.74
CA LEU A 53 0.70 9.27 -11.56
C LEU A 53 -0.13 9.86 -12.71
N ASP A 54 -0.92 9.04 -13.40
CA ASP A 54 -1.78 9.54 -14.48
C ASP A 54 -2.81 10.56 -14.00
N ILE A 55 -3.35 10.40 -12.79
CA ILE A 55 -4.26 11.38 -12.18
C ILE A 55 -3.50 12.68 -11.88
N MET A 56 -2.32 12.58 -11.25
CA MET A 56 -1.50 13.75 -10.94
C MET A 56 -1.15 14.54 -12.20
N LEU A 57 -0.74 13.87 -13.27
CA LEU A 57 -0.38 14.51 -14.53
C LEU A 57 -1.60 15.16 -15.21
N ALA A 58 -2.77 14.53 -15.15
CA ALA A 58 -4.02 15.12 -15.67
C ALA A 58 -4.40 16.41 -14.92
N ASP A 59 -4.10 16.47 -13.62
CA ASP A 59 -4.30 17.65 -12.76
C ASP A 59 -3.14 18.67 -12.84
N GLY A 60 -2.16 18.46 -13.73
CA GLY A 60 -0.99 19.34 -13.88
C GLY A 60 0.00 19.29 -12.70
N GLN A 61 -0.09 18.24 -11.86
CA GLN A 61 0.79 18.02 -10.72
C GLN A 61 1.93 17.07 -11.08
N LEU A 62 3.07 17.23 -10.41
CA LEU A 62 4.24 16.35 -10.57
C LEU A 62 4.47 15.53 -9.30
N PRO A 63 4.92 14.27 -9.43
CA PRO A 63 5.29 13.47 -8.27
C PRO A 63 6.50 14.09 -7.56
N PRO A 64 6.67 13.84 -6.24
CA PRO A 64 7.86 14.26 -5.52
C PRO A 64 9.15 13.77 -6.18
N ALA A 65 10.13 14.68 -6.35
CA ALA A 65 11.31 14.43 -7.19
C ALA A 65 12.40 13.55 -6.55
N SER A 66 12.26 13.13 -5.28
CA SER A 66 13.31 12.39 -4.59
C SER A 66 12.78 11.49 -3.49
N LYS A 67 13.56 10.47 -3.15
CA LYS A 67 13.29 9.57 -2.01
C LYS A 67 13.10 10.34 -0.69
N SER A 68 13.89 11.37 -0.43
CA SER A 68 13.78 12.17 0.79
C SER A 68 12.51 13.03 0.82
N ALA A 69 12.01 13.46 -0.35
CA ALA A 69 10.73 14.16 -0.45
C ALA A 69 9.57 13.19 -0.15
N HIS A 70 9.60 11.98 -0.72
CA HIS A 70 8.61 10.96 -0.39
C HIS A 70 8.58 10.62 1.09
N GLN A 71 9.76 10.43 1.72
CA GLN A 71 9.84 10.11 3.15
C GLN A 71 9.28 11.23 4.05
N ARG A 72 9.42 12.49 3.64
CA ARG A 72 8.87 13.65 4.38
C ARG A 72 7.36 13.80 4.22
N LEU A 73 6.82 13.40 3.06
CA LEU A 73 5.40 13.54 2.73
C LEU A 73 4.56 12.33 3.16
N ALA A 74 5.14 11.13 3.11
CA ALA A 74 4.44 9.92 3.50
C ALA A 74 3.99 10.01 4.96
N ASN A 75 2.72 9.74 5.20
CA ASN A 75 2.11 9.79 6.53
C ASN A 75 1.58 8.43 6.99
N ILE A 76 1.89 7.35 6.27
CA ILE A 76 1.73 5.99 6.78
C ILE A 76 2.93 5.59 7.64
N PRO A 77 2.72 4.82 8.73
CA PRO A 77 3.79 4.27 9.54
C PRO A 77 4.82 3.47 8.73
N ASP A 78 6.11 3.69 9.02
CA ASP A 78 7.15 2.80 8.54
C ASP A 78 7.10 1.44 9.26
N LEU A 79 7.50 0.37 8.58
CA LEU A 79 7.64 -0.97 9.14
C LEU A 79 9.01 -1.21 9.79
N GLN A 80 9.93 -0.25 9.66
CA GLN A 80 11.22 -0.29 10.34
C GLN A 80 11.01 -0.40 11.86
N GLY A 81 11.45 -1.51 12.46
CA GLY A 81 11.33 -1.77 13.90
C GLY A 81 10.09 -2.55 14.33
N VAL A 82 9.17 -2.90 13.42
CA VAL A 82 8.09 -3.85 13.74
C VAL A 82 8.72 -5.21 14.07
N LYS A 83 8.31 -5.83 15.19
CA LYS A 83 8.77 -7.18 15.56
C LYS A 83 8.59 -8.12 14.36
N LYS A 84 9.63 -8.88 14.02
CA LYS A 84 9.75 -9.78 12.84
C LYS A 84 8.83 -11.01 12.89
N THR A 85 7.62 -10.89 13.40
CA THR A 85 6.61 -11.93 13.37
C THR A 85 5.62 -11.60 12.27
N LEU A 86 5.33 -12.57 11.39
CA LEU A 86 4.40 -12.39 10.27
C LEU A 86 3.03 -11.82 10.68
N PRO A 87 2.37 -12.24 11.79
CA PRO A 87 1.09 -11.65 12.19
C PRO A 87 1.15 -10.14 12.47
N LYS A 88 2.21 -9.65 13.14
CA LYS A 88 2.37 -8.21 13.44
C LYS A 88 2.65 -7.40 12.19
N ILE A 89 3.43 -7.97 11.28
CA ILE A 89 3.73 -7.39 9.98
C ILE A 89 2.43 -7.22 9.17
N LEU A 90 1.60 -8.27 9.11
CA LEU A 90 0.34 -8.25 8.36
C LEU A 90 -0.69 -7.30 8.98
N LEU A 91 -0.74 -7.23 10.31
CA LEU A 91 -1.55 -6.23 11.01
C LEU A 91 -1.15 -4.81 10.60
N ARG A 92 0.15 -4.51 10.58
CA ARG A 92 0.65 -3.18 10.20
C ARG A 92 0.40 -2.86 8.73
N LEU A 93 0.54 -3.85 7.83
CA LEU A 93 0.15 -3.70 6.44
C LEU A 93 -1.33 -3.37 6.30
N ARG A 94 -2.19 -4.04 7.06
CA ARG A 94 -3.63 -3.77 7.08
C ARG A 94 -3.92 -2.35 7.52
N GLU A 95 -3.29 -1.87 8.60
CA GLU A 95 -3.42 -0.49 9.07
C GLU A 95 -3.00 0.51 7.97
N ASN A 96 -1.85 0.28 7.32
CA ASN A 96 -1.39 1.14 6.23
C ASN A 96 -2.36 1.13 5.04
N SER A 97 -2.90 -0.03 4.66
CA SER A 97 -3.93 -0.14 3.62
C SER A 97 -5.22 0.60 3.99
N GLN A 98 -5.67 0.56 5.24
CA GLN A 98 -6.84 1.32 5.68
C GLN A 98 -6.62 2.84 5.62
N LEU A 99 -5.43 3.31 5.99
CA LEU A 99 -5.08 4.73 5.88
C LEU A 99 -5.09 5.22 4.43
N ILE A 100 -4.49 4.44 3.52
CA ILE A 100 -4.48 4.75 2.09
C ILE A 100 -5.91 4.72 1.53
N LEU A 101 -6.73 3.75 1.95
CA LEU A 101 -8.13 3.64 1.52
C LEU A 101 -8.92 4.89 1.91
N GLY A 102 -8.80 5.34 3.17
CA GLY A 102 -9.48 6.55 3.63
C GLY A 102 -9.09 7.80 2.82
N GLN A 103 -7.83 7.89 2.38
CA GLN A 103 -7.39 8.96 1.49
C GLN A 103 -8.02 8.86 0.09
N ILE A 104 -8.02 7.67 -0.50
CA ILE A 104 -8.68 7.43 -1.80
C ILE A 104 -10.17 7.77 -1.72
N GLU A 105 -10.85 7.38 -0.64
CA GLU A 105 -12.27 7.67 -0.46
C GLU A 105 -12.57 9.16 -0.32
N SER A 106 -11.68 9.92 0.32
CA SER A 106 -11.78 11.38 0.37
C SER A 106 -11.68 11.97 -1.03
N TRP A 107 -10.68 11.55 -1.81
CA TRP A 107 -10.47 12.03 -3.19
C TRP A 107 -11.60 11.62 -4.13
N ALA A 108 -12.11 10.40 -4.01
CA ALA A 108 -13.23 9.92 -4.82
C ALA A 108 -14.51 10.75 -4.58
N LYS A 109 -14.71 11.28 -3.38
CA LYS A 109 -15.83 12.19 -3.07
C LYS A 109 -15.64 13.57 -3.68
N GLU A 110 -14.40 14.07 -3.72
CA GLU A 110 -14.05 15.37 -4.29
C GLU A 110 -14.07 15.35 -5.82
N GLN A 111 -13.73 14.22 -6.44
CA GLN A 111 -13.65 14.04 -7.89
C GLN A 111 -14.43 12.79 -8.37
N PRO A 112 -15.77 12.75 -8.22
CA PRO A 112 -16.57 11.56 -8.49
C PRO A 112 -16.55 11.09 -9.97
N GLN A 113 -16.21 11.98 -10.90
CA GLN A 113 -16.09 11.67 -12.33
C GLN A 113 -14.81 10.91 -12.70
N GLU A 114 -13.78 10.90 -11.86
CA GLU A 114 -12.52 10.22 -12.14
C GLU A 114 -12.64 8.72 -11.79
N LYS A 115 -12.86 7.91 -12.83
CA LYS A 115 -13.06 6.45 -12.73
C LYS A 115 -11.85 5.71 -12.16
N LYS A 116 -10.64 6.28 -12.24
CA LYS A 116 -9.43 5.68 -11.66
C LYS A 116 -9.52 5.60 -10.14
N TRP A 117 -10.20 6.51 -9.45
CA TRP A 117 -10.41 6.43 -8.00
C TRP A 117 -11.17 5.17 -7.59
N ALA A 118 -12.22 4.80 -8.34
CA ALA A 118 -12.97 3.57 -8.09
C ALA A 118 -12.09 2.32 -8.27
N LYS A 119 -11.21 2.30 -9.28
CA LYS A 119 -10.27 1.20 -9.49
C LYS A 119 -9.26 1.07 -8.34
N LEU A 120 -8.69 2.19 -7.91
CA LEU A 120 -7.75 2.24 -6.77
C LEU A 120 -8.44 1.74 -5.49
N LYS A 121 -9.67 2.19 -5.24
CA LYS A 121 -10.48 1.76 -4.11
C LYS A 121 -10.69 0.25 -4.10
N VAL A 122 -11.21 -0.30 -5.20
CA VAL A 122 -11.51 -1.74 -5.31
C VAL A 122 -10.26 -2.59 -5.10
N ALA A 123 -9.13 -2.22 -5.74
CA ALA A 123 -7.88 -2.98 -5.59
C ALA A 123 -7.40 -3.03 -4.13
N LEU A 124 -7.55 -1.93 -3.40
CA LEU A 124 -7.16 -1.86 -2.00
C LEU A 124 -8.13 -2.57 -1.05
N GLU A 125 -9.43 -2.54 -1.34
CA GLU A 125 -10.45 -3.32 -0.63
C GLU A 125 -10.22 -4.83 -0.80
N GLU A 126 -9.95 -5.30 -2.01
CA GLU A 126 -9.60 -6.70 -2.29
C GLU A 126 -8.36 -7.14 -1.51
N ARG A 127 -7.31 -6.30 -1.50
CA ARG A 127 -6.10 -6.54 -0.71
C ARG A 127 -6.40 -6.60 0.80
N LEU A 128 -7.24 -5.71 1.29
CA LEU A 128 -7.65 -5.69 2.70
C LEU A 128 -8.35 -6.98 3.08
N LEU A 129 -9.28 -7.47 2.26
CA LEU A 129 -9.95 -8.76 2.49
C LEU A 129 -8.94 -9.91 2.62
N GLU A 130 -7.91 -9.95 1.78
CA GLU A 130 -6.85 -10.96 1.90
C GLU A 130 -6.02 -10.82 3.20
N LEU A 131 -5.82 -9.58 3.70
CA LEU A 131 -5.10 -9.29 4.94
C LEU A 131 -5.93 -9.56 6.21
N GLU A 132 -7.25 -9.39 6.16
CA GLU A 132 -8.16 -9.60 7.29
C GLU A 132 -8.23 -11.05 7.74
N VAL A 133 -8.15 -11.98 6.79
CA VAL A 133 -8.14 -13.42 7.08
C VAL A 133 -6.89 -13.79 7.92
N GLY A 134 -5.83 -12.97 7.86
CA GLY A 134 -4.60 -13.16 8.58
C GLY A 134 -3.90 -14.48 8.24
N PRO A 135 -2.70 -14.74 8.80
CA PRO A 135 -2.03 -16.01 8.60
C PRO A 135 -2.71 -17.08 9.45
N LYS A 136 -3.22 -18.15 8.85
CA LYS A 136 -3.71 -19.30 9.62
C LYS A 136 -2.54 -19.99 10.33
N ARG A 137 -2.77 -20.65 11.48
CA ARG A 137 -1.71 -21.39 12.22
C ARG A 137 -0.91 -22.37 11.33
N GLN A 138 -1.57 -22.95 10.33
CA GLN A 138 -0.97 -23.88 9.37
C GLN A 138 0.01 -23.19 8.40
N GLU A 139 -0.13 -21.87 8.19
CA GLU A 139 0.66 -21.07 7.26
C GLU A 139 1.95 -20.49 7.88
N LEU A 140 2.08 -20.61 9.21
CA LEU A 140 3.21 -20.16 10.03
C LEU A 140 4.19 -21.30 10.37
N SER A 141 3.86 -22.53 10.00
CA SER A 141 4.57 -23.76 10.39
C SER A 141 5.23 -24.49 9.21
N ALA A 142 5.35 -23.83 8.05
CA ALA A 142 5.86 -24.41 6.80
C ALA A 142 7.15 -23.73 6.33
#